data_AF-A0A179D0W6-F1
#
_entry.id   AF-A0A179D0W6-F1
#
_cell.length_a   1.000
_cell.length_b   1.000
_cell.length_c   1.000
_cell.angle_alpha   90.00
_cell.angle_beta   90.00
_cell.angle_gamma   90.00
#
_symmetry.space_group_name_H-M   'P 1'
#
loop_
_entity.id
_entity.type
_entity.pdbx_description
1 polymer ?
#
loop_
_entity_poly.entity_id
_entity_poly.type
_entity_poly.pdbx_seq_one_letter_code
_entity_poly.pdbx_strand_id
1 'polypeptide(L)'
;MVEEMKEEFDAKMEVFKEEFSKYEDTFEKKLESIQKLLGNAQANVSSIETVKDNMEAIDVKTTQLLEEYKQSKENYVAQNDEYTKLISNIAEKDVELDAILKHHASKLSLREHELQVQKEKINSILGDANRASMAQSFIERKKELNIPIENTAKWRNWGLILIALLIFIILCIEWTQNTFDYYRFFSRLPVVMPIIWLVWSNSQRNNHLTQIQEEYSYKAAIAMAFEGYQRKVSESNDLELEKLLLELSVRNLGDNPVKLFDKKVRNSPFEGSILGKLVEKISEKTKSDQK
;
A
#
# COMPACT_ATOMS: atom_id res chain seq x y z
N MET A 1 -114.19 114.35 -33.84
CA MET A 1 -113.01 115.11 -33.36
C MET A 1 -112.52 114.70 -31.97
N VAL A 2 -113.28 114.88 -30.86
CA VAL A 2 -112.83 114.41 -29.53
C VAL A 2 -112.96 112.87 -29.38
N GLU A 3 -114.00 112.28 -29.95
CA GLU A 3 -114.21 110.81 -29.94
C GLU A 3 -113.16 110.05 -30.79
N GLU A 4 -112.85 110.55 -31.99
CA GLU A 4 -111.86 109.94 -32.90
C GLU A 4 -110.43 109.98 -32.35
N MET A 5 -110.01 111.07 -31.69
CA MET A 5 -108.69 111.13 -31.06
C MET A 5 -108.55 110.15 -29.89
N LYS A 6 -109.66 109.83 -29.22
CA LYS A 6 -109.68 108.88 -28.11
C LYS A 6 -109.55 107.44 -28.61
N GLU A 7 -110.25 107.10 -29.69
CA GLU A 7 -110.09 105.80 -30.37
C GLU A 7 -108.69 105.61 -30.95
N GLU A 8 -108.07 106.64 -31.56
CA GLU A 8 -106.71 106.54 -32.09
C GLU A 8 -105.66 106.37 -30.98
N PHE A 9 -105.86 107.06 -29.84
CA PHE A 9 -105.00 106.92 -28.67
C PHE A 9 -105.14 105.54 -28.02
N ASP A 10 -106.36 105.03 -27.86
CA ASP A 10 -106.62 103.70 -27.32
C ASP A 10 -106.05 102.61 -28.24
N ALA A 11 -106.15 102.76 -29.56
CA ALA A 11 -105.55 101.84 -30.53
C ALA A 11 -104.01 101.84 -30.46
N LYS A 12 -103.36 103.02 -30.37
CA LYS A 12 -101.90 103.11 -30.18
C LYS A 12 -101.45 102.57 -28.83
N MET A 13 -102.26 102.76 -27.79
CA MET A 13 -101.99 102.22 -26.46
C MET A 13 -102.06 100.69 -26.46
N GLU A 14 -102.98 100.10 -27.21
CA GLU A 14 -103.12 98.66 -27.30
C GLU A 14 -102.01 98.00 -28.14
N VAL A 15 -101.61 98.64 -29.25
CA VAL A 15 -100.42 98.23 -30.02
C VAL A 15 -99.16 98.32 -29.16
N PHE A 16 -99.01 99.39 -28.37
CA PHE A 16 -97.88 99.55 -27.46
C PHE A 16 -97.85 98.46 -26.37
N LYS A 17 -99.01 98.12 -25.77
CA LYS A 17 -99.10 97.00 -24.81
C LYS A 17 -98.75 95.66 -25.45
N GLU A 18 -99.21 95.40 -26.67
CA GLU A 18 -98.85 94.17 -27.40
C GLU A 18 -97.36 94.10 -27.71
N GLU A 19 -96.74 95.19 -28.17
CA GLU A 19 -95.29 95.24 -28.41
C GLU A 19 -94.50 95.10 -27.11
N PHE A 20 -94.95 95.75 -26.04
CA PHE A 20 -94.32 95.64 -24.72
C PHE A 20 -94.39 94.20 -24.18
N SER A 21 -95.56 93.55 -24.28
CA SER A 21 -95.75 92.16 -23.89
C SER A 21 -94.87 91.19 -24.69
N LYS A 22 -94.71 91.40 -25.99
CA LYS A 22 -93.78 90.62 -26.83
C LYS A 22 -92.32 90.82 -26.39
N TYR A 23 -91.95 92.03 -26.01
CA TYR A 23 -90.60 92.34 -25.53
C TYR A 23 -90.34 91.71 -24.16
N GLU A 24 -91.33 91.72 -23.27
CA GLU A 24 -91.30 91.10 -21.95
C GLU A 24 -91.15 89.57 -22.07
N ASP A 25 -91.97 88.91 -22.89
CA ASP A 25 -91.88 87.46 -23.17
C ASP A 25 -90.53 87.08 -23.81
N THR A 26 -90.00 87.93 -24.71
CA THR A 26 -88.67 87.72 -25.30
C THR A 26 -87.56 87.90 -24.27
N PHE A 27 -87.70 88.87 -23.37
CA PHE A 27 -86.74 89.12 -22.29
C PHE A 27 -86.74 87.95 -21.29
N GLU A 28 -87.92 87.45 -20.91
CA GLU A 28 -88.09 86.32 -20.00
C GLU A 28 -87.48 85.04 -20.58
N LYS A 29 -87.76 84.72 -21.85
CA LYS A 29 -87.12 83.60 -22.57
C LYS A 29 -85.60 83.72 -22.66
N LYS A 30 -85.07 84.93 -22.88
CA LYS A 30 -83.62 85.17 -22.86
C LYS A 30 -83.04 85.00 -21.45
N LEU A 31 -83.74 85.46 -20.42
CA LEU A 31 -83.34 85.31 -19.02
C LEU A 31 -83.27 83.82 -18.64
N GLU A 32 -84.30 83.03 -18.97
CA GLU A 32 -84.32 81.58 -18.77
C GLU A 32 -83.17 80.89 -19.52
N SER A 33 -82.93 81.26 -20.77
CA SER A 33 -81.79 80.74 -21.55
C SER A 33 -80.45 81.06 -20.89
N ILE A 34 -80.26 82.28 -20.38
CA ILE A 34 -79.05 82.69 -19.68
C ILE A 34 -78.88 81.91 -18.37
N GLN A 35 -79.96 81.74 -17.60
CA GLN A 35 -79.94 80.94 -16.37
C GLN A 35 -79.58 79.48 -16.64
N LYS A 36 -80.13 78.88 -17.71
CA LYS A 36 -79.81 77.52 -18.12
C LYS A 36 -78.34 77.39 -18.56
N LEU A 37 -77.84 78.35 -19.34
CA LEU A 37 -76.43 78.39 -19.74
C LEU A 37 -75.49 78.56 -18.54
N LEU A 38 -75.87 79.40 -17.57
CA LEU A 38 -75.11 79.58 -16.32
C LEU A 38 -75.07 78.30 -15.50
N GLY A 39 -76.21 77.62 -15.33
CA GLY A 39 -76.27 76.32 -14.64
C GLY A 39 -75.40 75.25 -15.30
N ASN A 40 -75.44 75.17 -16.64
CA ASN A 40 -74.58 74.26 -17.40
C ASN A 40 -73.10 74.63 -17.28
N ALA A 41 -72.75 75.92 -17.34
CA ALA A 41 -71.38 76.40 -17.17
C ALA A 41 -70.86 76.03 -15.77
N GLN A 42 -71.68 76.17 -14.74
CA GLN A 42 -71.31 75.85 -13.36
C GLN A 42 -71.12 74.34 -13.15
N ALA A 43 -71.99 73.50 -13.75
CA ALA A 43 -71.81 72.04 -13.75
C ALA A 43 -70.53 71.60 -14.49
N ASN A 44 -70.19 72.27 -15.60
CA ASN A 44 -68.96 72.02 -16.33
C ASN A 44 -67.72 72.41 -15.51
N VAL A 45 -67.75 73.53 -14.78
CA VAL A 45 -66.65 73.94 -13.89
C VAL A 45 -66.38 72.87 -12.84
N SER A 46 -67.42 72.37 -12.14
CA SER A 46 -67.25 71.30 -11.15
C SER A 46 -66.72 70.00 -11.75
N SER A 47 -67.13 69.67 -12.99
CA SER A 47 -66.61 68.50 -13.71
C SER A 47 -65.12 68.66 -14.07
N ILE A 48 -64.71 69.86 -14.50
CA ILE A 48 -63.31 70.18 -14.82
C ILE A 48 -62.44 70.12 -13.56
N GLU A 49 -62.91 70.64 -12.42
CA GLU A 49 -62.21 70.52 -11.13
C GLU A 49 -61.98 69.05 -10.76
N THR A 50 -63.01 68.22 -10.89
CA THR A 50 -62.89 66.78 -10.62
C THR A 50 -61.87 66.08 -11.53
N VAL A 51 -61.86 66.42 -12.82
CA VAL A 51 -60.87 65.89 -13.78
C VAL A 51 -59.46 66.35 -13.44
N LYS A 52 -59.30 67.62 -13.06
CA LYS A 52 -58.02 68.19 -12.65
C LYS A 52 -57.46 67.45 -11.43
N ASP A 53 -58.26 67.25 -10.38
CA ASP A 53 -57.85 66.54 -9.16
C ASP A 53 -57.43 65.09 -9.46
N ASN A 54 -58.19 64.40 -10.33
CA ASN A 54 -57.84 63.06 -10.78
C ASN A 54 -56.54 63.03 -11.58
N MET A 55 -56.29 64.04 -12.41
CA MET A 55 -55.07 64.14 -13.21
C MET A 55 -53.84 64.40 -12.32
N GLU A 56 -53.97 65.26 -11.31
CA GLU A 56 -52.94 65.46 -10.29
C GLU A 56 -52.66 64.15 -9.52
N ALA A 57 -53.70 63.40 -9.16
CA ALA A 57 -53.53 62.10 -8.49
C ALA A 57 -52.84 61.04 -9.37
N ILE A 58 -53.12 61.03 -10.67
CA ILE A 58 -52.45 60.14 -11.64
C ILE A 58 -50.99 60.52 -11.82
N ASP A 59 -50.67 61.81 -11.87
CA ASP A 59 -49.30 62.29 -12.02
C ASP A 59 -48.42 61.90 -10.82
N VAL A 60 -48.94 62.02 -9.60
CA VAL A 60 -48.27 61.55 -8.37
C VAL A 60 -48.01 60.05 -8.44
N LYS A 61 -49.01 59.23 -8.80
CA LYS A 61 -48.84 57.77 -8.93
C LYS A 61 -47.83 57.40 -10.02
N THR A 62 -47.85 58.10 -11.15
CA THR A 62 -46.91 57.86 -12.27
C THR A 62 -45.48 58.14 -11.83
N THR A 63 -45.27 59.22 -11.08
CA THR A 63 -43.96 59.59 -10.54
C THR A 63 -43.47 58.56 -9.52
N GLN A 64 -44.34 58.08 -8.63
CA GLN A 64 -44.01 57.01 -7.67
C GLN A 64 -43.62 55.72 -8.39
N LEU A 65 -44.40 55.29 -9.39
CA LEU A 65 -44.14 54.05 -10.13
C LEU A 65 -42.82 54.12 -10.92
N LEU A 66 -42.49 55.30 -11.46
CA LEU A 66 -41.23 55.53 -12.15
C LEU A 66 -40.04 55.41 -11.20
N GLU A 67 -40.17 55.90 -9.97
CA GLU A 67 -39.12 55.80 -8.95
C GLU A 67 -38.94 54.37 -8.45
N GLU A 68 -40.04 53.65 -8.17
CA GLU A 68 -40.01 52.23 -7.83
C GLU A 68 -39.36 51.39 -8.95
N TYR A 69 -39.68 51.68 -10.21
CA TYR A 69 -39.07 51.02 -11.36
C TYR A 69 -37.56 51.25 -11.44
N LYS A 70 -37.09 52.49 -11.24
CA LYS A 70 -35.66 52.81 -11.23
C LYS A 70 -34.94 52.06 -10.12
N GLN A 71 -35.50 52.08 -8.91
CA GLN A 71 -34.91 51.41 -7.75
C GLN A 71 -34.87 49.90 -7.95
N SER A 72 -35.94 49.30 -8.48
CA SER A 72 -35.96 47.87 -8.82
C SER A 72 -34.94 47.52 -9.92
N LYS A 73 -34.75 48.40 -10.90
CA LYS A 73 -33.74 48.20 -11.96
C LYS A 73 -32.33 48.25 -11.41
N GLU A 74 -32.01 49.21 -10.53
CA GLU A 74 -30.71 49.28 -9.87
C GLU A 74 -30.44 48.04 -9.02
N ASN A 75 -31.42 47.60 -8.23
CA ASN A 75 -31.30 46.38 -7.42
C ASN A 75 -31.09 45.13 -8.29
N TYR A 76 -31.78 45.02 -9.43
CA TYR A 76 -31.59 43.92 -10.37
C TYR A 76 -30.17 43.91 -10.96
N VAL A 77 -29.67 45.07 -11.39
CA VAL A 77 -28.30 45.18 -11.93
C VAL A 77 -27.27 44.81 -10.86
N ALA A 78 -27.44 45.32 -9.63
CA ALA A 78 -26.54 45.01 -8.51
C ALA A 78 -26.52 43.51 -8.20
N GLN A 79 -27.68 42.86 -8.14
CA GLN A 79 -27.76 41.40 -7.93
C GLN A 79 -27.12 40.62 -9.09
N ASN A 80 -27.36 41.03 -10.34
CA ASN A 80 -26.81 40.34 -11.49
C ASN A 80 -25.26 40.40 -11.51
N ASP A 81 -24.69 41.54 -11.11
CA ASP A 81 -23.24 41.69 -10.93
C ASP A 81 -22.71 40.77 -9.82
N GLU A 82 -23.44 40.64 -8.72
CA GLU A 82 -23.08 39.75 -7.61
C GLU A 82 -23.12 38.27 -8.03
N TYR A 83 -24.18 37.84 -8.72
CA TYR A 83 -24.29 36.49 -9.27
C TYR A 83 -23.18 36.19 -10.28
N THR A 84 -22.83 37.16 -11.13
CA THR A 84 -21.74 37.00 -12.10
C THR A 84 -20.40 36.78 -11.40
N LYS A 85 -20.11 37.54 -10.32
CA LYS A 85 -18.91 37.34 -9.49
C LYS A 85 -18.91 35.97 -8.82
N LEU A 86 -20.05 35.54 -8.30
CA LEU A 86 -20.18 34.24 -7.63
C LEU A 86 -19.93 33.08 -8.60
N ILE A 87 -20.48 33.15 -9.82
CA ILE A 87 -20.25 32.16 -10.89
C ILE A 87 -18.77 32.12 -11.26
N SER A 88 -18.11 33.27 -11.41
CA SER A 88 -16.67 33.34 -11.69
C SER A 88 -15.84 32.67 -10.60
N ASN A 89 -16.14 32.94 -9.32
CA ASN A 89 -15.43 32.34 -8.20
C ASN A 89 -15.64 30.81 -8.14
N ILE A 90 -16.84 30.32 -8.45
CA ILE A 90 -17.13 28.89 -8.53
C ILE A 90 -16.32 28.24 -9.65
N ALA A 91 -16.28 28.86 -10.83
CA ALA A 91 -15.50 28.36 -11.96
C ALA A 91 -13.99 28.30 -11.65
N GLU A 92 -13.44 29.30 -10.97
CA GLU A 92 -12.05 29.31 -10.54
C GLU A 92 -11.75 28.19 -9.52
N LYS A 93 -12.63 27.99 -8.54
CA LYS A 93 -12.49 26.90 -7.57
C LYS A 93 -12.62 25.52 -8.18
N ASP A 94 -13.44 25.35 -9.21
CA ASP A 94 -13.60 24.07 -9.91
C ASP A 94 -12.32 23.68 -10.65
N VAL A 95 -11.65 24.65 -11.29
CA VAL A 95 -10.33 24.47 -11.92
C VAL A 95 -9.27 24.13 -10.87
N GLU A 96 -9.26 24.83 -9.72
CA GLU A 96 -8.34 24.54 -8.62
C GLU A 96 -8.57 23.12 -8.07
N LEU A 97 -9.83 22.72 -7.90
CA LEU A 97 -10.20 21.40 -7.40
C LEU A 97 -9.76 20.28 -8.35
N ASP A 98 -9.95 20.44 -9.66
CA ASP A 98 -9.50 19.46 -10.66
C ASP A 98 -7.96 19.34 -10.66
N ALA A 99 -7.24 20.46 -10.50
CA ALA A 99 -5.79 20.44 -10.36
C ALA A 99 -5.33 19.70 -9.10
N ILE A 100 -5.99 19.94 -7.96
CA ILE A 100 -5.74 19.22 -6.69
C ILE A 100 -6.03 17.73 -6.86
N LEU A 101 -7.17 17.35 -7.45
CA LEU A 101 -7.53 15.95 -7.67
C LEU A 101 -6.50 15.22 -8.53
N LYS A 102 -6.06 15.82 -9.65
CA LYS A 102 -5.02 15.25 -10.51
C LYS A 102 -3.69 15.09 -9.78
N HIS A 103 -3.28 16.08 -9.00
CA HIS A 103 -2.06 16.03 -8.21
C HIS A 103 -2.12 14.98 -7.09
N HIS A 104 -3.27 14.83 -6.42
CA HIS A 104 -3.43 13.79 -5.41
C HIS A 104 -3.50 12.39 -6.02
N ALA A 105 -4.16 12.22 -7.18
CA ALA A 105 -4.20 10.96 -7.90
C ALA A 105 -2.79 10.50 -8.34
N SER A 106 -1.95 11.43 -8.84
CA SER A 106 -0.57 11.10 -9.22
C SER A 106 0.32 10.80 -8.01
N LYS A 107 0.13 11.49 -6.87
CA LYS A 107 0.80 11.15 -5.62
C LYS A 107 0.39 9.78 -5.09
N LEU A 108 -0.88 9.42 -5.22
CA LEU A 108 -1.39 8.12 -4.77
C LEU A 108 -0.75 6.99 -5.57
N SER A 109 -0.73 7.10 -6.91
CA SER A 109 -0.14 6.07 -7.78
C SER A 109 1.38 5.94 -7.57
N LEU A 110 2.08 7.06 -7.36
CA LEU A 110 3.50 7.04 -6.99
C LEU A 110 3.70 6.31 -5.66
N ARG A 111 2.87 6.59 -4.66
CA ARG A 111 2.96 5.97 -3.33
C ARG A 111 2.65 4.47 -3.37
N GLU A 112 1.68 4.06 -4.17
CA GLU A 112 1.37 2.64 -4.41
C GLU A 112 2.58 1.93 -5.04
N HIS A 113 3.21 2.54 -6.04
CA HIS A 113 4.43 1.99 -6.64
C HIS A 113 5.58 1.88 -5.64
N GLU A 114 5.84 2.94 -4.84
CA GLU A 114 6.85 2.92 -3.78
C GLU A 114 6.59 1.83 -2.74
N LEU A 115 5.33 1.60 -2.35
CA LEU A 115 4.95 0.54 -1.42
C LEU A 115 5.20 -0.84 -2.01
N GLN A 116 4.89 -1.04 -3.28
CA GLN A 116 5.11 -2.32 -3.96
C GLN A 116 6.60 -2.65 -4.07
N VAL A 117 7.42 -1.67 -4.46
CA VAL A 117 8.89 -1.81 -4.49
C VAL A 117 9.45 -2.09 -3.11
N GLN A 118 8.96 -1.41 -2.06
CA GLN A 118 9.40 -1.69 -0.69
C GLN A 118 8.99 -3.08 -0.21
N LYS A 119 7.78 -3.55 -0.55
CA LYS A 119 7.31 -4.90 -0.22
C LYS A 119 8.19 -5.97 -0.87
N GLU A 120 8.54 -5.80 -2.15
CA GLU A 120 9.47 -6.70 -2.85
C GLU A 120 10.85 -6.71 -2.17
N LYS A 121 11.37 -5.53 -1.80
CA LYS A 121 12.64 -5.41 -1.09
C LYS A 121 12.62 -6.07 0.29
N ILE A 122 11.54 -5.90 1.06
CA ILE A 122 11.35 -6.56 2.35
C ILE A 122 11.33 -8.08 2.18
N ASN A 123 10.57 -8.59 1.20
CA ASN A 123 10.51 -10.02 0.93
C ASN A 123 11.89 -10.58 0.51
N SER A 124 12.64 -9.85 -0.30
CA SER A 124 14.02 -10.22 -0.67
C SER A 124 14.93 -10.26 0.55
N ILE A 125 14.94 -9.20 1.37
CA ILE A 125 15.79 -9.12 2.56
C ILE A 125 15.41 -10.22 3.56
N LEU A 126 14.12 -10.49 3.75
CA LEU A 126 13.67 -11.56 4.65
C LEU A 126 14.09 -12.93 4.12
N GLY A 127 13.94 -13.17 2.81
CA GLY A 127 14.43 -14.38 2.15
C GLY A 127 15.94 -14.53 2.33
N ASP A 128 16.71 -13.48 2.05
CA ASP A 128 18.17 -13.45 2.16
C ASP A 128 18.62 -13.67 3.60
N ALA A 129 17.98 -13.01 4.56
CA ALA A 129 18.28 -13.12 5.98
C ALA A 129 17.95 -14.52 6.52
N ASN A 130 16.82 -15.11 6.12
CA ASN A 130 16.47 -16.48 6.52
C ASN A 130 17.43 -17.51 5.92
N ARG A 131 17.75 -17.39 4.62
CA ARG A 131 18.79 -18.22 3.98
C ARG A 131 20.12 -18.09 4.69
N ALA A 132 20.58 -16.85 4.87
CA ALA A 132 21.86 -16.56 5.49
C ALA A 132 21.89 -17.04 6.94
N SER A 133 20.90 -16.72 7.77
CA SER A 133 20.86 -17.10 9.19
C SER A 133 20.88 -18.62 9.40
N MET A 134 19.97 -19.34 8.73
CA MET A 134 19.88 -20.80 8.85
C MET A 134 21.14 -21.48 8.30
N ALA A 135 21.57 -21.12 7.08
CA ALA A 135 22.76 -21.72 6.48
C ALA A 135 24.05 -21.36 7.23
N GLN A 136 24.17 -20.12 7.73
CA GLN A 136 25.33 -19.65 8.47
C GLN A 136 25.53 -20.44 9.76
N SER A 137 24.46 -20.79 10.48
CA SER A 137 24.56 -21.62 11.68
C SER A 137 25.21 -22.99 11.39
N PHE A 138 24.86 -23.61 10.25
CA PHE A 138 25.45 -24.86 9.81
C PHE A 138 26.88 -24.68 9.28
N ILE A 139 27.19 -23.57 8.60
CA ILE A 139 28.54 -23.23 8.14
C ILE A 139 29.48 -22.98 9.32
N GLU A 140 29.03 -22.25 10.34
CA GLU A 140 29.81 -21.99 11.54
C GLU A 140 30.09 -23.31 12.26
N ARG A 141 29.09 -24.18 12.41
CA ARG A 141 29.29 -25.50 13.02
C ARG A 141 30.25 -26.38 12.21
N LYS A 142 30.17 -26.36 10.88
CA LYS A 142 31.13 -27.02 9.98
C LYS A 142 32.56 -26.51 10.22
N LYS A 143 32.72 -25.19 10.43
CA LYS A 143 34.00 -24.52 10.68
C LYS A 143 34.55 -24.84 12.06
N GLU A 144 33.71 -24.86 13.10
CA GLU A 144 34.09 -25.29 14.45
C GLU A 144 34.63 -26.73 14.47
N LEU A 145 34.11 -27.60 13.59
CA LEU A 145 34.57 -28.99 13.45
C LEU A 145 35.94 -29.12 12.75
N ASN A 146 36.41 -28.13 11.98
CA ASN A 146 37.74 -28.19 11.37
C ASN A 146 38.85 -28.32 12.42
N ILE A 147 38.74 -27.56 13.53
CA ILE A 147 39.76 -27.54 14.59
C ILE A 147 39.97 -28.94 15.21
N PRO A 148 38.94 -29.65 15.72
CA PRO A 148 39.12 -30.99 16.28
C PRO A 148 39.52 -32.03 15.22
N ILE A 149 39.06 -31.90 13.96
CA ILE A 149 39.47 -32.78 12.85
C ILE A 149 40.97 -32.64 12.60
N GLU A 150 41.45 -31.41 12.38
CA GLU A 150 42.86 -31.13 12.14
C GLU A 150 43.74 -31.56 13.32
N ASN A 151 43.30 -31.28 14.55
CA ASN A 151 44.03 -31.69 15.74
C ASN A 151 44.13 -33.23 15.84
N THR A 152 43.03 -33.94 15.62
CA THR A 152 43.01 -35.41 15.65
C THR A 152 43.89 -35.99 14.53
N ALA A 153 43.86 -35.40 13.33
CA ALA A 153 44.72 -35.78 12.22
C ALA A 153 46.21 -35.55 12.50
N LYS A 154 46.57 -34.42 13.16
CA LYS A 154 47.94 -34.16 13.61
C LYS A 154 48.40 -35.22 14.61
N TRP A 155 47.60 -35.51 15.66
CA TRP A 155 47.92 -36.55 16.64
C TRP A 155 48.09 -37.94 16.01
N ARG A 156 47.24 -38.30 15.05
CA ARG A 156 47.40 -39.53 14.26
C ARG A 156 48.73 -39.57 13.51
N ASN A 157 49.09 -38.48 12.83
CA ASN A 157 50.33 -38.39 12.05
C ASN A 157 51.58 -38.46 12.98
N TRP A 158 51.56 -37.77 14.12
CA TRP A 158 52.61 -37.89 15.14
C TRP A 158 52.72 -39.32 15.71
N GLY A 159 51.60 -39.99 15.96
CA GLY A 159 51.59 -41.38 16.39
C GLY A 159 52.21 -42.33 15.35
N LEU A 160 51.96 -42.11 14.06
CA LEU A 160 52.59 -42.88 12.97
C LEU A 160 54.11 -42.67 12.92
N ILE A 161 54.57 -41.42 13.10
CA ILE A 161 56.01 -41.11 13.17
C ILE A 161 56.64 -41.81 14.37
N LEU A 162 55.98 -41.81 15.54
CA LEU A 162 56.46 -42.48 16.74
C LEU A 162 56.57 -44.01 16.55
N ILE A 163 55.57 -44.62 15.92
CA ILE A 163 55.60 -46.06 15.57
C ILE A 163 56.80 -46.36 14.67
N ALA A 164 57.00 -45.57 13.61
CA ALA A 164 58.12 -45.74 12.68
C ALA A 164 59.48 -45.59 13.39
N LEU A 165 59.60 -44.61 14.29
CA LEU A 165 60.81 -44.37 15.09
C LEU A 165 61.10 -45.54 16.03
N LEU A 166 60.10 -46.08 16.73
CA LEU A 166 60.28 -47.23 17.61
C LEU A 166 60.71 -48.48 16.85
N ILE A 167 60.10 -48.75 15.69
CA ILE A 167 60.50 -49.86 14.81
C ILE A 167 61.94 -49.65 14.32
N PHE A 168 62.30 -48.42 13.95
CA PHE A 168 63.67 -48.09 13.53
C PHE A 168 64.70 -48.31 14.65
N ILE A 169 64.40 -47.89 15.88
CA ILE A 169 65.26 -48.15 17.05
C ILE A 169 65.44 -49.66 17.26
N ILE A 170 64.36 -50.45 17.20
CA ILE A 170 64.43 -51.90 17.33
C ILE A 170 65.36 -52.49 16.26
N LEU A 171 65.26 -52.02 15.01
CA LEU A 171 66.14 -52.46 13.92
C LEU A 171 67.61 -52.05 14.14
N CYS A 172 67.88 -50.85 14.63
CA CYS A 172 69.24 -50.41 14.97
C CYS A 172 69.88 -51.27 16.08
N ILE A 173 69.10 -51.65 17.10
CA ILE A 173 69.57 -52.53 18.17
C ILE A 173 69.93 -53.91 17.60
N GLU A 174 69.11 -54.48 16.73
CA GLU A 174 69.40 -55.78 16.09
C GLU A 174 70.61 -55.70 15.15
N TRP A 175 70.77 -54.60 14.40
CA TRP A 175 71.93 -54.37 13.53
C TRP A 175 73.26 -54.38 14.31
N THR A 176 73.25 -53.87 15.54
CA THR A 176 74.44 -53.79 16.40
C THR A 176 74.87 -55.19 16.91
N GLN A 177 73.97 -56.18 16.91
CA GLN A 177 74.22 -57.52 17.46
C GLN A 177 74.81 -58.53 16.45
N ASN A 178 75.16 -58.09 15.23
CA ASN A 178 75.85 -58.83 14.16
C ASN A 178 75.17 -60.15 13.69
N THR A 179 74.08 -60.57 14.34
CA THR A 179 73.24 -61.71 14.01
C THR A 179 71.79 -61.30 14.18
N PHE A 180 70.99 -61.39 13.11
CA PHE A 180 69.58 -61.03 13.15
C PHE A 180 68.75 -62.21 13.66
N ASP A 181 68.18 -62.09 14.86
CA ASP A 181 67.33 -63.11 15.45
C ASP A 181 65.85 -62.70 15.34
N TYR A 182 65.11 -63.40 14.48
CA TYR A 182 63.68 -63.16 14.28
C TYR A 182 62.88 -63.25 15.59
N TYR A 183 63.23 -64.18 16.50
CA TYR A 183 62.49 -64.34 17.75
C TYR A 183 62.64 -63.12 18.66
N ARG A 184 63.84 -62.55 18.74
CA ARG A 184 64.11 -61.32 19.52
C ARG A 184 63.39 -60.12 18.93
N PHE A 185 63.36 -59.99 17.61
CA PHE A 185 62.61 -58.93 16.92
C PHE A 185 61.11 -59.01 17.21
N PHE A 186 60.49 -60.19 17.03
CA PHE A 186 59.05 -60.37 17.27
C PHE A 186 58.67 -60.22 18.75
N SER A 187 59.53 -60.61 19.68
CA SER A 187 59.28 -60.46 21.13
C SER A 187 59.18 -59.00 21.60
N ARG A 188 59.74 -58.04 20.83
CA ARG A 188 59.71 -56.60 21.15
C ARG A 188 58.57 -55.83 20.48
N LEU A 189 57.90 -56.41 19.47
CA LEU A 189 56.75 -55.78 18.79
C LEU A 189 55.56 -55.44 19.71
N PRO A 190 55.23 -56.20 20.78
CA PRO A 190 54.15 -55.84 21.69
C PRO A 190 54.29 -54.46 22.33
N VAL A 191 55.50 -53.89 22.40
CA VAL A 191 55.75 -52.53 22.92
C VAL A 191 55.08 -51.45 22.05
N VAL A 192 54.89 -51.72 20.75
CA VAL A 192 54.31 -50.76 19.80
C VAL A 192 52.77 -50.88 19.74
N MET A 193 52.20 -51.99 20.22
CA MET A 193 50.76 -52.28 20.16
C MET A 193 49.86 -51.19 20.79
N PRO A 194 50.16 -50.62 21.97
CA PRO A 194 49.35 -49.55 22.55
C PRO A 194 49.29 -48.29 21.68
N ILE A 195 50.37 -47.98 20.96
CA ILE A 195 50.44 -46.80 20.08
C ILE A 195 49.65 -47.05 18.80
N ILE A 196 49.72 -48.26 18.25
CA ILE A 196 48.90 -48.68 17.10
C ILE A 196 47.41 -48.55 17.44
N TRP A 197 47.00 -48.99 18.64
CA TRP A 197 45.63 -48.81 19.13
C TRP A 197 45.23 -47.33 19.18
N LEU A 198 46.08 -46.45 19.73
CA LEU A 198 45.81 -45.01 19.81
C LEU A 198 45.68 -44.37 18.43
N VAL A 199 46.57 -44.70 17.48
CA VAL A 199 46.50 -44.20 16.10
C VAL A 199 45.20 -44.65 15.42
N TRP A 200 44.83 -45.92 15.58
CA TRP A 200 43.59 -46.47 15.04
C TRP A 200 42.35 -45.79 15.64
N SER A 201 42.31 -45.64 16.96
CA SER A 201 41.20 -44.98 17.66
C SER A 201 41.04 -43.51 17.25
N ASN A 202 42.15 -42.78 17.08
CA ASN A 202 42.12 -41.40 16.59
C ASN A 202 41.69 -41.32 15.13
N SER A 203 42.10 -42.29 14.30
CA SER A 203 41.64 -42.39 12.90
C SER A 203 40.12 -42.58 12.82
N GLN A 204 39.55 -43.45 13.67
CA GLN A 204 38.10 -43.67 13.72
C GLN A 204 37.34 -42.43 14.20
N ARG A 205 37.85 -41.75 15.23
CA ARG A 205 37.30 -40.48 15.70
C ARG A 205 37.34 -39.40 14.61
N ASN A 206 38.44 -39.32 13.86
CA ASN A 206 38.57 -38.37 12.75
C ASN A 206 37.52 -38.64 11.66
N ASN A 207 37.36 -39.89 11.23
CA ASN A 207 36.36 -40.27 10.24
C ASN A 207 34.93 -39.89 10.67
N HIS A 208 34.62 -40.09 11.95
CA HIS A 208 33.33 -39.68 12.54
C HIS A 208 33.11 -38.16 12.48
N LEU A 209 34.12 -37.37 12.86
CA LEU A 209 34.03 -35.92 12.79
C LEU A 209 33.88 -35.40 11.35
N THR A 210 34.57 -36.02 10.39
CA THR A 210 34.43 -35.67 8.96
C THR A 210 33.03 -35.98 8.43
N GLN A 211 32.42 -37.11 8.81
CA GLN A 211 31.03 -37.42 8.44
C GLN A 211 30.05 -36.37 8.99
N ILE A 212 30.18 -36.00 10.27
CA ILE A 212 29.36 -34.94 10.88
C ILE A 212 29.55 -33.63 10.11
N GLN A 213 30.79 -33.31 9.73
CA GLN A 213 31.09 -32.10 8.97
C GLN A 213 30.44 -32.10 7.58
N GLU A 214 30.47 -33.23 6.87
CA GLU A 214 29.82 -33.39 5.57
C GLU A 214 28.30 -33.22 5.69
N GLU A 215 27.67 -33.79 6.72
CA GLU A 215 26.25 -33.57 7.01
C GLU A 215 25.90 -32.10 7.23
N TYR A 216 26.68 -31.37 8.05
CA TYR A 216 26.45 -29.94 8.24
C TYR A 216 26.63 -29.14 6.95
N SER A 217 27.58 -29.54 6.08
CA SER A 217 27.75 -28.92 4.78
C SER A 217 26.56 -29.15 3.85
N TYR A 218 25.97 -30.34 3.89
CA TYR A 218 24.76 -30.70 3.15
C TYR A 218 23.55 -29.91 3.67
N LYS A 219 23.38 -29.82 5.01
CA LYS A 219 22.31 -29.02 5.62
C LYS A 219 22.41 -27.54 5.27
N ALA A 220 23.62 -26.98 5.24
CA ALA A 220 23.85 -25.61 4.78
C ALA A 220 23.42 -25.42 3.32
N ALA A 221 23.78 -26.35 2.42
CA ALA A 221 23.41 -26.30 1.01
C ALA A 221 21.89 -26.37 0.81
N ILE A 222 21.19 -27.25 1.54
CA ILE A 222 19.72 -27.32 1.51
C ILE A 222 19.10 -26.03 2.04
N ALA A 223 19.59 -25.50 3.16
CA ALA A 223 19.05 -24.26 3.73
C ALA A 223 19.19 -23.07 2.77
N MET A 224 20.30 -23.00 2.03
CA MET A 224 20.47 -21.98 0.97
C MET A 224 19.51 -22.21 -0.21
N ALA A 225 19.29 -23.45 -0.63
CA ALA A 225 18.40 -23.79 -1.73
C ALA A 225 16.89 -23.68 -1.38
N PHE A 226 16.55 -23.73 -0.09
CA PHE A 226 15.17 -23.75 0.40
C PHE A 226 14.33 -22.56 -0.09
N GLU A 227 14.86 -21.33 -0.08
CA GLU A 227 14.09 -20.17 -0.55
C GLU A 227 13.80 -20.23 -2.06
N GLY A 228 14.71 -20.79 -2.86
CA GLY A 228 14.45 -21.04 -4.27
C GLY A 228 13.31 -22.04 -4.50
N TYR A 229 13.24 -23.10 -3.68
CA TYR A 229 12.12 -24.05 -3.70
C TYR A 229 10.83 -23.42 -3.18
N GLN A 230 10.90 -22.69 -2.06
CA GLN A 230 9.76 -21.99 -1.48
C GLN A 230 9.14 -21.04 -2.48
N ARG A 231 9.94 -20.22 -3.17
CA ARG A 231 9.45 -19.30 -4.21
C ARG A 231 8.71 -20.02 -5.34
N LYS A 232 9.28 -21.11 -5.89
CA LYS A 232 8.63 -21.89 -6.95
C LYS A 232 7.32 -22.53 -6.50
N VAL A 233 7.26 -23.01 -5.25
CA VAL A 233 6.06 -23.63 -4.70
C VAL A 233 4.99 -22.58 -4.41
N SER A 234 5.36 -21.42 -3.86
CA SER A 234 4.43 -20.30 -3.67
C SER A 234 3.90 -19.76 -5.00
N GLU A 235 4.71 -19.72 -6.05
CA GLU A 235 4.27 -19.36 -7.42
C GLU A 235 3.27 -20.38 -8.00
N SER A 236 3.38 -21.66 -7.62
CA SER A 236 2.49 -22.73 -8.11
C SER A 236 1.11 -22.74 -7.44
N ASN A 237 0.90 -21.99 -6.35
CA ASN A 237 -0.34 -21.94 -5.54
C ASN A 237 -0.85 -23.32 -5.08
N ASP A 238 0.00 -24.34 -5.04
CA ASP A 238 -0.34 -25.68 -4.56
C ASP A 238 -0.04 -25.80 -3.06
N LEU A 239 -1.11 -25.77 -2.26
CA LEU A 239 -1.04 -25.85 -0.80
C LEU A 239 -0.52 -27.21 -0.30
N GLU A 240 -0.74 -28.30 -1.04
CA GLU A 240 -0.25 -29.63 -0.65
C GLU A 240 1.27 -29.70 -0.84
N LEU A 241 1.77 -29.15 -1.95
CA LEU A 241 3.20 -29.06 -2.23
C LEU A 241 3.94 -28.16 -1.22
N GLU A 242 3.33 -27.06 -0.79
CA GLU A 242 3.89 -26.16 0.23
C GLU A 242 4.01 -26.86 1.59
N LYS A 243 2.97 -27.58 2.01
CA LYS A 243 2.98 -28.37 3.23
C LYS A 243 4.04 -29.47 3.18
N LEU A 244 4.13 -30.19 2.06
CA LEU A 244 5.11 -31.23 1.85
C LEU A 244 6.54 -30.67 1.93
N LEU A 245 6.80 -29.53 1.28
CA LEU A 245 8.10 -28.86 1.34
C LEU A 245 8.47 -28.49 2.78
N LEU A 246 7.54 -27.87 3.52
CA LEU A 246 7.78 -27.49 4.92
C LEU A 246 8.02 -28.72 5.81
N GLU A 247 7.22 -29.77 5.67
CA GLU A 247 7.39 -31.02 6.42
C GLU A 247 8.76 -31.66 6.15
N LEU A 248 9.15 -31.78 4.87
CA LEU A 248 10.44 -32.33 4.46
C LEU A 248 11.60 -31.47 4.95
N SER A 249 11.48 -30.15 4.90
CA SER A 249 12.52 -29.24 5.37
C SER A 249 12.69 -29.30 6.88
N VAL A 250 11.60 -29.29 7.65
CA VAL A 250 11.66 -29.45 9.12
C VAL A 250 12.24 -30.82 9.49
N ARG A 251 11.83 -31.89 8.81
CA ARG A 251 12.35 -33.25 9.06
C ARG A 251 13.86 -33.33 8.76
N ASN A 252 14.30 -32.90 7.57
CA ASN A 252 15.70 -33.04 7.14
C ASN A 252 16.66 -32.08 7.86
N LEU A 253 16.24 -30.83 8.10
CA LEU A 253 17.08 -29.85 8.79
C LEU A 253 17.09 -30.09 10.31
N GLY A 254 15.95 -30.49 10.89
CA GLY A 254 15.78 -30.74 12.32
C GLY A 254 16.28 -32.10 12.81
N ASP A 255 16.56 -33.05 11.92
CA ASP A 255 17.05 -34.36 12.33
C ASP A 255 18.44 -34.30 12.98
N ASN A 256 18.62 -35.00 14.09
CA ASN A 256 19.88 -35.03 14.82
C ASN A 256 20.96 -35.77 13.99
N PRO A 257 22.15 -35.17 13.74
CA PRO A 257 23.24 -35.82 13.01
C PRO A 257 23.71 -37.12 13.68
N VAL A 258 23.38 -37.32 14.97
CA VAL A 258 23.76 -38.54 15.70
C VAL A 258 23.07 -39.81 15.17
N LYS A 259 21.98 -39.68 14.39
CA LYS A 259 21.24 -40.83 13.83
C LYS A 259 22.03 -41.64 12.81
N LEU A 260 23.02 -41.06 12.11
CA LEU A 260 23.87 -41.83 11.19
C LEU A 260 24.77 -42.85 11.94
N PHE A 261 24.91 -42.72 13.26
CA PHE A 261 25.79 -43.55 14.07
C PHE A 261 25.13 -44.81 14.65
N ASP A 262 23.83 -45.01 14.41
CA ASP A 262 23.11 -46.21 14.88
C ASP A 262 23.43 -47.47 14.04
N LYS A 263 24.18 -47.31 12.94
CA LYS A 263 24.77 -48.44 12.19
C LYS A 263 26.00 -48.95 12.92
N LYS A 264 25.89 -50.15 13.53
CA LYS A 264 26.96 -51.00 14.10
C LYS A 264 28.38 -50.63 13.63
N VAL A 265 29.02 -49.69 14.31
CA VAL A 265 30.40 -49.31 14.03
C VAL A 265 31.29 -50.38 14.64
N ARG A 266 31.98 -51.21 13.84
CA ARG A 266 32.98 -52.18 14.31
C ARG A 266 34.07 -51.43 15.08
N ASN A 267 34.12 -51.64 16.39
CA ASN A 267 34.81 -50.81 17.37
C ASN A 267 36.03 -51.50 18.00
N SER A 268 36.46 -52.64 17.47
CA SER A 268 37.79 -53.21 17.78
C SER A 268 38.78 -53.10 16.60
N PRO A 269 40.06 -52.78 16.85
CA PRO A 269 41.09 -52.76 15.82
C PRO A 269 41.35 -54.16 15.23
N PHE A 270 40.95 -55.22 15.91
CA PHE A 270 41.11 -56.60 15.45
C PHE A 270 39.99 -57.04 14.51
N GLU A 271 38.76 -56.54 14.67
CA GLU A 271 37.65 -56.92 13.79
C GLU A 271 37.77 -56.31 12.39
N GLY A 272 38.35 -55.12 12.24
CA GLY A 272 38.42 -54.41 10.95
C GLY A 272 39.76 -54.49 10.23
N SER A 273 40.83 -54.90 10.90
CA SER A 273 42.19 -54.81 10.35
C SER A 273 42.62 -56.09 9.61
N ILE A 274 43.58 -55.94 8.70
CA ILE A 274 44.26 -57.02 7.97
C ILE A 274 44.82 -58.07 8.96
N LEU A 275 45.11 -57.67 10.20
CA LEU A 275 45.48 -58.56 11.32
C LEU A 275 44.38 -59.55 11.70
N GLY A 276 43.10 -59.16 11.73
CA GLY A 276 42.00 -60.09 12.01
C GLY A 276 41.87 -61.14 10.92
N LYS A 277 41.95 -60.72 9.65
CA LYS A 277 41.97 -61.63 8.49
C LYS A 277 43.22 -62.50 8.46
N LEU A 278 44.38 -61.98 8.87
CA LEU A 278 45.63 -62.74 8.98
C LEU A 278 45.57 -63.77 10.11
N VAL A 279 45.04 -63.40 11.28
CA VAL A 279 44.87 -64.32 12.41
C VAL A 279 43.87 -65.41 12.08
N GLU A 280 42.76 -65.08 11.43
CA GLU A 280 41.77 -66.05 10.94
C GLU A 280 42.42 -67.00 9.92
N LYS A 281 43.18 -66.48 8.95
CA LYS A 281 43.91 -67.27 7.95
C LYS A 281 45.04 -68.12 8.53
N ILE A 282 45.74 -67.63 9.56
CA ILE A 282 46.79 -68.39 10.27
C ILE A 282 46.16 -69.49 11.13
N SER A 283 45.05 -69.20 11.80
CA SER A 283 44.26 -70.16 12.59
C SER A 283 43.66 -71.27 11.72
N GLU A 284 43.18 -70.94 10.51
CA GLU A 284 42.71 -71.95 9.54
C GLU A 284 43.86 -72.84 9.06
N LYS A 285 45.05 -72.27 8.84
CA LYS A 285 46.23 -73.04 8.39
C LYS A 285 46.78 -73.97 9.47
N THR A 286 46.75 -73.58 10.75
CA THR A 286 47.19 -74.45 11.86
C THR A 286 46.23 -75.62 12.12
N LYS A 287 44.94 -75.48 11.79
CA LYS A 287 43.97 -76.60 11.83
C LYS A 287 44.11 -77.56 10.65
N SER A 288 44.68 -77.12 9.54
CA SER A 288 44.95 -77.94 8.34
C SER A 288 46.14 -78.89 8.52
N ASP A 289 47.17 -78.50 9.27
CA ASP A 289 48.39 -79.30 9.48
C ASP A 289 48.27 -80.35 10.61
N GLN A 290 47.12 -80.42 11.30
CA GLN A 290 46.80 -81.44 12.32
C GLN A 290 45.86 -82.54 11.80
N LYS A 291 45.71 -82.70 10.49
CA LYS A 291 44.88 -83.75 9.88
C LYS A 291 45.68 -84.63 8.93
#